data_AF-A0A087D5Z4-F1
#
_entry.id   AF-A0A087D5Z4-F1
#
_cell.length_a   1.000
_cell.length_b   1.000
_cell.length_c   1.000
_cell.angle_alpha   90.00
_cell.angle_beta   90.00
_cell.angle_gamma   90.00
#
_symmetry.space_group_name_H-M   'P 1'
#
loop_
_entity.id
_entity.type
_entity.pdbx_description
1 polymer ?
#
loop_
_entity_poly.entity_id
_entity_poly.type
_entity_poly.pdbx_seq_one_letter_code
_entity_poly.pdbx_strand_id
1 'polypeptide(L)'
;MTGNITANGSASIQLKGAGQLARGLKKAGVDMKDLRDINKQAAQVVAPEAKRLAPKGKSGNLAKSVRAGATQKAGVIRAGSKKRVPYAGVINYGWPKHNIKPTRFANQAAKNTEPQWTRLYEEAVRKIINRITTGDTSK
;
A
#
# COMPACT_ATOMS: atom_id res chain seq x y z
N MET A 1 16.58 -14.60 13.05
CA MET A 1 15.27 -14.87 12.42
C MET A 1 14.44 -15.68 13.40
N THR A 2 13.60 -15.03 14.20
CA THR A 2 12.58 -15.69 15.04
C THR A 2 11.54 -14.62 15.40
N GLY A 3 10.44 -14.59 14.66
CA GLY A 3 9.31 -13.69 14.93
C GLY A 3 8.19 -14.46 15.62
N ASN A 4 7.99 -14.22 16.91
CA ASN A 4 6.86 -14.79 17.66
C ASN A 4 5.56 -14.02 17.34
N ILE A 5 4.54 -14.75 16.92
CA ILE A 5 3.18 -14.27 16.67
C ILE A 5 2.39 -14.42 17.97
N THR A 6 2.07 -13.31 18.63
CA THR A 6 1.07 -13.32 19.71
C THR A 6 -0.26 -12.81 19.16
N ALA A 7 -1.21 -13.73 19.02
CA ALA A 7 -2.60 -13.41 18.71
C ALA A 7 -3.30 -12.96 20.00
N ASN A 8 -3.83 -11.74 20.01
CA ASN A 8 -4.95 -11.39 20.88
C ASN A 8 -5.79 -10.27 20.26
N GLY A 9 -6.97 -10.66 19.78
CA GLY A 9 -8.23 -9.90 19.91
C GLY A 9 -8.25 -8.44 19.48
N SER A 10 -8.11 -8.15 18.18
CA SER A 10 -8.86 -7.14 17.39
C SER A 10 -8.10 -6.89 16.09
N ALA A 11 -8.76 -7.14 14.96
CA ALA A 11 -8.14 -7.18 13.64
C ALA A 11 -7.64 -5.80 13.17
N SER A 12 -6.45 -5.43 13.60
CA SER A 12 -5.57 -4.55 12.86
C SER A 12 -4.26 -5.29 12.67
N ILE A 13 -3.97 -5.70 11.43
CA ILE A 13 -2.61 -6.11 11.07
C ILE A 13 -1.81 -4.80 10.99
N GLN A 14 -1.44 -4.28 12.15
CA GLN A 14 -0.36 -3.32 12.23
C GLN A 14 0.92 -4.11 11.98
N LEU A 15 1.60 -3.80 10.88
CA LEU A 15 3.05 -3.97 10.81
C LEU A 15 3.63 -3.15 11.99
N LYS A 16 3.80 -3.79 13.16
CA LYS A 16 4.56 -3.25 14.29
C LYS A 16 5.94 -2.93 13.74
N GLY A 17 6.19 -1.67 13.42
CA GLY A 17 7.43 -1.23 12.79
C GLY A 17 7.26 -0.19 11.71
N ALA A 18 6.35 -0.33 10.73
CA ALA A 18 6.34 0.56 9.56
C ALA A 18 6.08 2.03 9.91
N GLY A 19 5.13 2.28 10.82
CA GLY A 19 4.85 3.63 11.32
C GLY A 19 5.89 4.16 12.32
N GLN A 20 6.61 3.29 13.04
CA GLN A 20 7.72 3.69 13.91
C GLN A 20 8.98 3.98 13.09
N LEU A 21 9.25 3.18 12.07
CA LEU A 21 10.30 3.34 11.08
C LEU A 21 10.12 4.66 10.33
N ALA A 22 8.95 4.93 9.74
CA ALA A 22 8.70 6.21 9.07
C ALA A 22 8.90 7.43 10.01
N ARG A 23 8.53 7.30 11.30
CA ARG A 23 8.80 8.33 12.32
C ARG A 23 10.28 8.47 12.64
N GLY A 24 11.01 7.36 12.77
CA GLY A 24 12.45 7.33 13.01
C GLY A 24 13.24 7.91 11.85
N LEU A 25 12.90 7.53 10.61
CA LEU A 25 13.49 8.07 9.38
C LEU A 25 13.23 9.58 9.26
N LYS A 26 12.01 10.05 9.56
CA LYS A 26 11.72 11.49 9.61
C LYS A 26 12.59 12.21 10.66
N LYS A 27 12.75 11.62 11.86
CA LYS A 27 13.58 12.19 12.93
C LYS A 27 15.07 12.22 12.54
N ALA A 28 15.51 11.29 11.70
CA ALA A 28 16.87 11.22 11.16
C ALA A 28 17.11 12.16 9.95
N GLY A 29 16.20 13.09 9.65
CA GLY A 29 16.38 14.08 8.58
C GLY A 29 16.17 13.57 7.16
N VAL A 30 15.58 12.39 7.00
CA VAL A 30 15.33 11.79 5.67
C VAL A 30 14.31 12.63 4.89
N ASP A 31 14.64 12.93 3.62
CA ASP A 31 13.76 13.71 2.74
C ASP A 31 12.39 13.02 2.61
N MET A 32 11.33 13.77 2.91
CA MET A 32 9.96 13.26 2.82
C MET A 32 9.56 12.93 1.37
N LYS A 33 10.28 13.47 0.39
CA LYS A 33 10.15 13.10 -1.03
C LYS A 33 10.59 11.67 -1.27
N ASP A 34 11.71 11.23 -0.67
CA ASP A 34 12.20 9.85 -0.77
C ASP A 34 11.13 8.87 -0.27
N LEU A 35 10.52 9.15 0.88
CA LEU A 35 9.44 8.31 1.44
C LEU A 35 8.22 8.24 0.52
N ARG A 36 7.82 9.36 -0.07
CA ARG A 36 6.68 9.39 -0.99
C ARG A 36 6.98 8.58 -2.26
N ASP A 37 8.20 8.63 -2.76
CA ASP A 37 8.60 7.92 -3.97
C ASP A 37 8.69 6.41 -3.75
N ILE A 38 9.24 5.96 -2.61
CA ILE A 38 9.22 4.54 -2.20
C ILE A 38 7.79 4.03 -2.09
N ASN A 39 6.93 4.78 -1.40
CA ASN A 39 5.51 4.47 -1.26
C ASN A 39 4.80 4.36 -2.62
N LYS A 40 5.18 5.21 -3.58
CA LYS A 40 4.64 5.19 -4.95
C LYS A 40 5.10 3.95 -5.71
N GLN A 41 6.37 3.57 -5.58
CA GLN A 41 6.91 2.35 -6.17
C GLN A 41 6.20 1.11 -5.63
N ALA A 42 6.02 1.01 -4.31
CA ALA A 42 5.24 -0.05 -3.69
C ALA A 42 3.80 -0.12 -4.26
N ALA A 43 3.12 1.03 -4.39
CA ALA A 43 1.79 1.07 -4.98
C ALA A 43 1.78 0.70 -6.48
N GLN A 44 2.85 0.99 -7.24
CA GLN A 44 2.98 0.60 -8.64
C GLN A 44 3.13 -0.92 -8.81
N VAL A 45 3.71 -1.62 -7.85
CA VAL A 45 3.76 -3.09 -7.83
C VAL A 45 2.36 -3.68 -7.62
N VAL A 46 1.58 -3.10 -6.71
CA VAL A 46 0.24 -3.61 -6.37
C VAL A 46 -0.79 -3.32 -7.48
N ALA A 47 -0.66 -2.19 -8.18
CA ALA A 47 -1.69 -1.69 -9.10
C ALA A 47 -2.06 -2.64 -10.26
N PRO A 48 -1.11 -3.30 -10.96
CA PRO A 48 -1.42 -4.28 -11.99
C PRO A 48 -2.26 -5.44 -11.47
N GLU A 49 -1.91 -5.98 -10.29
CA GLU A 49 -2.65 -7.08 -9.68
C GLU A 49 -4.05 -6.62 -9.23
N ALA A 50 -4.16 -5.42 -8.65
CA ALA A 50 -5.45 -4.84 -8.31
C ALA A 50 -6.34 -4.64 -9.54
N LYS A 51 -5.76 -4.24 -10.68
CA LYS A 51 -6.47 -4.12 -11.95
C LYS A 51 -6.90 -5.48 -12.51
N ARG A 52 -6.10 -6.52 -12.32
CA ARG A 52 -6.40 -7.90 -12.75
C ARG A 52 -7.54 -8.51 -11.95
N LEU A 53 -7.52 -8.31 -10.63
CA LEU A 53 -8.54 -8.83 -9.70
C LEU A 53 -9.82 -8.01 -9.67
N ALA A 54 -9.78 -6.74 -10.08
CA ALA A 54 -10.96 -5.88 -10.13
C ALA A 54 -12.04 -6.47 -11.05
N PRO A 55 -13.29 -6.61 -10.58
CA PRO A 55 -14.40 -7.04 -11.41
C PRO A 55 -14.55 -6.12 -12.64
N LYS A 56 -14.59 -6.72 -13.83
CA LYS A 56 -14.70 -5.96 -15.07
C LYS A 56 -16.15 -5.59 -15.40
N GLY A 57 -17.11 -6.43 -15.01
CA GLY A 57 -18.50 -6.26 -15.44
C GLY A 57 -18.60 -6.11 -16.96
N LYS A 58 -19.59 -5.34 -17.44
CA LYS A 58 -19.80 -5.12 -18.88
C LYS A 58 -18.82 -4.08 -19.49
N SER A 59 -18.46 -3.03 -18.75
CA SER A 59 -17.69 -1.90 -19.30
C SER A 59 -16.19 -1.92 -18.97
N GLY A 60 -15.77 -2.70 -17.97
CA GLY A 60 -14.41 -2.69 -17.45
C GLY A 60 -14.01 -1.41 -16.71
N ASN A 61 -14.96 -0.50 -16.46
CA ASN A 61 -14.65 0.84 -15.93
C ASN A 61 -13.97 0.81 -14.57
N LEU A 62 -14.35 -0.13 -13.70
CA LEU A 62 -13.72 -0.31 -12.39
C LEU A 62 -12.24 -0.67 -12.55
N ALA A 63 -11.92 -1.73 -13.28
CA ALA A 63 -10.54 -2.15 -13.55
C ALA A 63 -9.73 -1.03 -14.22
N LYS A 64 -10.31 -0.32 -15.20
CA LYS A 64 -9.67 0.83 -15.87
C LYS A 64 -9.41 2.01 -14.93
N SER A 65 -10.15 2.13 -13.84
CA SER A 65 -10.01 3.23 -12.87
C SER A 65 -8.97 2.98 -11.78
N VAL A 66 -8.45 1.75 -11.67
CA VAL A 66 -7.42 1.39 -10.71
C VAL A 66 -6.12 2.12 -11.04
N ARG A 67 -5.59 2.87 -10.08
CA ARG A 67 -4.33 3.62 -10.24
C ARG A 67 -3.54 3.66 -8.94
N ALA A 68 -2.22 3.61 -9.08
CA ALA A 68 -1.30 3.83 -7.98
C ALA A 68 -1.25 5.32 -7.60
N GLY A 69 -1.12 5.59 -6.32
CA GLY A 69 -0.84 6.88 -5.74
C GLY A 69 0.02 6.73 -4.49
N ALA A 70 0.47 7.83 -3.92
CA ALA A 70 1.26 7.81 -2.71
C ALA A 70 1.09 9.07 -1.88
N THR A 71 1.30 8.90 -0.59
CA THR A 71 1.50 9.95 0.40
C THR A 71 2.87 9.75 1.02
N GLN A 72 3.33 10.70 1.85
CA GLN A 72 4.53 10.50 2.66
C GLN A 72 4.38 9.33 3.66
N LYS A 73 3.14 8.94 3.99
CA LYS A 73 2.84 7.95 5.03
C LYS A 73 2.58 6.55 4.49
N ALA A 74 2.10 6.43 3.25
CA ALA A 74 1.72 5.14 2.65
C ALA A 74 1.61 5.20 1.13
N GLY A 75 1.85 4.04 0.49
CA GLY A 75 1.37 3.74 -0.85
C GLY A 75 -0.14 3.56 -0.87
N VAL A 76 -0.82 4.07 -1.90
CA VAL A 76 -2.28 4.09 -1.99
C VAL A 76 -2.74 3.52 -3.32
N ILE A 77 -3.63 2.54 -3.29
CA ILE A 77 -4.38 2.12 -4.46
C ILE A 77 -5.71 2.85 -4.50
N ARG A 78 -5.90 3.65 -5.55
CA ARG A 78 -7.15 4.35 -5.81
C ARG A 78 -7.93 3.54 -6.83
N ALA A 79 -9.13 3.12 -6.47
CA ALA A 79 -10.07 2.47 -7.37
C ALA A 79 -11.37 3.29 -7.43
N GLY A 80 -11.74 3.68 -8.64
CA GLY A 80 -12.93 4.47 -8.92
C GLY A 80 -12.83 5.97 -8.61
N SER A 81 -13.96 6.64 -8.78
CA SER A 81 -14.13 8.06 -8.49
C SER A 81 -15.60 8.39 -8.29
N LYS A 82 -15.91 9.43 -7.50
CA LYS A 82 -17.29 9.87 -7.23
C LYS A 82 -18.11 10.11 -8.52
N LYS A 83 -17.48 10.63 -9.58
CA LYS A 83 -18.16 10.97 -10.84
C LYS A 83 -18.32 9.80 -11.81
N ARG A 84 -17.33 8.91 -11.93
CA ARG A 84 -17.31 7.89 -13.00
C ARG A 84 -17.53 6.46 -12.51
N VAL A 85 -17.10 6.16 -11.29
CA VAL A 85 -17.17 4.80 -10.72
C VAL A 85 -17.50 4.91 -9.23
N PRO A 86 -18.66 5.47 -8.85
CA PRO A 86 -19.03 5.69 -7.45
C PRO A 86 -19.23 4.36 -6.70
N TYR A 87 -19.52 3.28 -7.43
CA TYR A 87 -19.75 1.94 -6.89
C TYR A 87 -18.46 1.19 -6.50
N ALA A 88 -17.27 1.72 -6.76
CA ALA A 88 -16.01 1.01 -6.52
C ALA A 88 -15.84 0.56 -5.05
N GLY A 89 -16.17 1.43 -4.09
CA GLY A 89 -16.08 1.11 -2.67
C GLY A 89 -17.05 0.01 -2.25
N VAL A 90 -18.29 0.09 -2.75
CA VAL A 90 -19.33 -0.93 -2.54
C VAL A 90 -18.88 -2.29 -3.08
N ILE A 91 -18.27 -2.34 -4.26
CA ILE A 91 -17.79 -3.60 -4.83
C ILE A 91 -16.62 -4.19 -4.04
N ASN A 92 -15.69 -3.36 -3.55
CA ASN A 92 -14.56 -3.85 -2.77
C ASN A 92 -14.98 -4.35 -1.38
N TYR A 93 -15.73 -3.53 -0.63
CA TYR A 93 -16.06 -3.77 0.78
C TYR A 93 -17.44 -4.39 1.02
N GLY A 94 -18.25 -4.53 -0.02
CA GLY A 94 -19.62 -5.02 0.08
C GLY A 94 -20.58 -3.96 0.59
N TRP A 95 -21.87 -4.30 0.57
CA TRP A 95 -22.95 -3.52 1.14
C TRP A 95 -24.03 -4.45 1.69
N PRO A 96 -23.91 -4.84 2.98
CA PRO A 96 -24.79 -5.85 3.57
C PRO A 96 -26.28 -5.51 3.50
N LYS A 97 -26.65 -4.24 3.74
CA LYS A 97 -28.05 -3.75 3.65
C LYS A 97 -28.67 -3.95 2.26
N HIS A 98 -27.85 -4.11 1.22
CA HIS A 98 -28.30 -4.33 -0.16
C HIS A 98 -27.90 -5.73 -0.68
N ASN A 99 -27.51 -6.65 0.21
CA ASN A 99 -27.09 -8.01 -0.13
C ASN A 99 -25.91 -8.08 -1.13
N ILE A 100 -25.05 -7.06 -1.15
CA ILE A 100 -23.87 -7.04 -2.02
C ILE A 100 -22.67 -7.61 -1.25
N LYS A 101 -22.14 -8.74 -1.73
CA LYS A 101 -20.96 -9.38 -1.13
C LYS A 101 -19.66 -8.63 -1.49
N PRO A 102 -18.70 -8.51 -0.56
CA PRO A 102 -17.41 -7.88 -0.83
C PRO A 102 -16.56 -8.75 -1.75
N THR A 103 -15.88 -8.12 -2.71
CA THR A 103 -14.88 -8.81 -3.56
C THR A 103 -13.46 -8.72 -3.00
N ARG A 104 -13.17 -7.69 -2.19
CA ARG A 104 -11.86 -7.44 -1.57
C ARG A 104 -10.68 -7.44 -2.55
N PHE A 105 -10.91 -7.12 -3.83
CA PHE A 105 -9.88 -7.23 -4.87
C PHE A 105 -8.63 -6.40 -4.58
N ALA A 106 -8.78 -5.19 -4.01
CA ALA A 106 -7.65 -4.32 -3.69
C ALA A 106 -6.83 -4.87 -2.52
N ASN A 107 -7.52 -5.41 -1.50
CA ASN A 107 -6.90 -6.04 -0.34
C ASN A 107 -6.14 -7.32 -0.74
N GLN A 108 -6.78 -8.14 -1.59
CA GLN A 108 -6.17 -9.35 -2.09
C GLN A 108 -4.97 -9.05 -2.98
N ALA A 109 -5.02 -8.01 -3.80
CA ALA A 109 -3.88 -7.58 -4.60
C ALA A 109 -2.69 -7.16 -3.74
N ALA A 110 -2.92 -6.38 -2.69
CA ALA A 110 -1.88 -5.97 -1.76
C ALA A 110 -1.25 -7.19 -1.06
N LYS A 111 -2.06 -8.17 -0.65
CA LYS A 111 -1.60 -9.43 -0.06
C LYS A 111 -0.80 -10.28 -1.04
N ASN A 112 -1.29 -10.46 -2.27
CA ASN A 112 -0.63 -11.28 -3.29
C ASN A 112 0.75 -10.72 -3.68
N THR A 113 0.90 -9.41 -3.63
CA THR A 113 2.15 -8.70 -3.99
C THR A 113 3.00 -8.35 -2.78
N GLU A 114 2.63 -8.80 -1.57
CA GLU A 114 3.32 -8.51 -0.31
C GLU A 114 4.83 -8.76 -0.34
N PRO A 115 5.33 -9.89 -0.84
CA PRO A 115 6.77 -10.13 -0.90
C PRO A 115 7.52 -9.10 -1.76
N GLN A 116 6.89 -8.61 -2.83
CA GLN A 116 7.51 -7.73 -3.81
C GLN A 116 7.65 -6.30 -3.27
N TRP A 117 6.56 -5.74 -2.73
CA TRP A 117 6.62 -4.38 -2.22
C TRP A 117 7.32 -4.31 -0.86
N THR A 118 7.32 -5.38 -0.05
CA THR A 118 8.05 -5.41 1.22
C THR A 118 9.56 -5.38 0.98
N ARG A 119 10.05 -6.12 -0.02
CA ARG A 119 11.45 -6.06 -0.46
C ARG A 119 11.89 -4.64 -0.87
N LEU A 120 11.02 -3.89 -1.56
CA LEU A 120 11.31 -2.49 -1.90
C LEU A 120 11.51 -1.62 -0.65
N TYR A 121 10.69 -1.81 0.38
CA TYR A 121 10.89 -1.10 1.66
C TYR A 121 12.17 -1.54 2.35
N GLU A 122 12.51 -2.82 2.38
CA GLU A 122 13.76 -3.30 2.98
C GLU A 122 14.98 -2.67 2.30
N GLU A 123 15.02 -2.67 0.97
CA GLU A 123 16.09 -2.07 0.18
C GLU A 123 16.17 -0.55 0.40
N ALA A 124 15.03 0.12 0.46
CA ALA A 124 14.98 1.56 0.72
C ALA A 124 15.47 1.91 2.13
N VAL A 125 15.05 1.16 3.15
CA VAL A 125 15.50 1.35 4.53
C VAL A 125 17.00 1.12 4.64
N ARG A 126 17.53 0.07 4.00
CA ARG A 126 18.98 -0.17 3.96
C ARG A 126 19.73 0.99 3.32
N LYS A 127 19.27 1.52 2.18
CA LYS A 127 19.88 2.69 1.54
C LYS A 127 19.88 3.91 2.45
N ILE A 128 18.79 4.15 3.16
CA ILE A 128 18.69 5.28 4.08
C ILE A 128 19.62 5.11 5.29
N ILE A 129 19.67 3.92 5.89
CA ILE A 129 20.61 3.60 6.98
C ILE A 129 22.05 3.82 6.50
N ASN A 130 22.42 3.29 5.34
CA ASN A 130 23.77 3.45 4.80
C ASN A 130 24.14 4.92 4.57
N ARG A 131 23.20 5.75 4.08
CA ARG A 131 23.42 7.19 3.89
C ARG A 131 23.73 7.89 5.23
N ILE A 132 23.00 7.52 6.29
CA ILE A 132 23.21 8.06 7.64
C ILE A 132 24.55 7.57 8.23
N THR A 133 24.86 6.27 8.10
CA THR A 133 26.06 5.68 8.71
C THR A 133 27.35 6.04 7.98
N THR A 134 27.31 6.24 6.65
CA THR A 134 28.51 6.53 5.84
C THR A 134 28.87 8.03 5.84
N GLY A 135 28.06 8.89 6.47
CA GLY A 135 28.35 10.31 6.58
C GLY A 135 28.22 11.11 5.27
N ASP A 136 27.56 10.54 4.25
CA ASP A 136 27.25 11.27 3.02
C ASP A 136 26.02 12.16 3.25
N THR A 137 26.21 13.18 4.08
CA THR A 137 25.31 14.33 4.23
C THR A 137 25.56 15.29 3.07
N SER A 138 25.37 14.83 1.84
CA SER A 138 25.43 15.67 0.65
C SER A 138 24.02 15.99 0.17
N LYS A 139 23.37 16.95 0.83
CA LYS A 139 22.65 18.09 0.23
C LYS A 139 22.02 18.97 1.29
#